data_AF-A0A526ZKD7-F1
#
_entry.id   AF-A0A526ZKD7-F1
#
_cell.length_a   1.000
_cell.length_b   1.000
_cell.length_c   1.000
_cell.angle_alpha   90.00
_cell.angle_beta   90.00
_cell.angle_gamma   90.00
#
_symmetry.space_group_name_H-M   'P 1'
#
loop_
_entity.id
_entity.type
_entity.pdbx_description
1 polymer ?
#
loop_
_entity_poly.entity_id
_entity_poly.type
_entity_poly.pdbx_seq_one_letter_code
_entity_poly.pdbx_strand_id
1 'polypeptide(L)'
;HRMSDIRRLADRIVSMRDGVVSGVFDRKPLDYEGAVNAMLGRKIHLDRIVARNSARPVLTIDGLRIAEGSRPISLTLGDGEVVAIT
;
A
#
# COMPACT_ATOMS: atom_id res chain seq x y z
N HIS A 1 1.14 -1.25 9.87
CA HIS A 1 1.13 0.06 10.54
C HIS A 1 0.91 1.17 9.52
N ARG A 2 0.30 2.30 9.89
CA ARG A 2 0.18 3.44 8.98
C ARG A 2 1.50 4.21 8.95
N MET A 3 2.04 4.41 7.75
CA MET A 3 3.31 5.12 7.56
C MET A 3 3.25 6.58 8.02
N SER A 4 2.08 7.20 7.92
CA SER A 4 1.80 8.55 8.42
C SER A 4 2.04 8.68 9.93
N ASP A 5 1.64 7.66 10.69
CA ASP A 5 1.63 7.71 12.15
C ASP A 5 3.04 7.53 12.68
N ILE A 6 3.80 6.59 12.11
CA ILE A 6 5.23 6.41 12.41
C ILE A 6 5.99 7.71 12.11
N ARG A 7 5.71 8.35 10.97
CA ARG A 7 6.36 9.62 10.60
C ARG A 7 6.06 10.76 11.57
N ARG A 8 4.81 10.87 12.01
CA ARG A 8 4.34 11.98 12.83
C ARG A 8 4.67 11.80 14.32
N LEU A 9 4.71 10.56 14.81
CA LEU A 9 4.70 10.28 16.25
C LEU A 9 5.97 9.59 16.76
N ALA A 10 6.77 8.95 15.90
CA ALA A 10 7.90 8.16 16.38
C ALA A 10 9.08 9.06 16.80
N ASP A 11 9.60 8.82 17.99
CA ASP A 11 10.91 9.30 18.46
C ASP A 11 12.04 8.29 18.21
N ARG A 12 11.67 7.02 18.02
CA ARG A 12 12.57 5.91 17.74
C ARG A 12 11.83 4.82 16.97
N ILE A 13 12.52 4.18 16.03
CA ILE A 13 12.00 3.04 15.27
C ILE A 13 12.92 1.83 15.48
N VAL A 14 12.34 0.68 15.78
CA VAL A 14 13.02 -0.61 15.82
C VAL A 14 12.35 -1.50 14.77
N SER A 15 13.05 -1.78 13.69
CA SER A 15 12.57 -2.64 12.63
C SER A 15 12.93 -4.09 12.94
N MET A 16 11.99 -5.00 12.70
CA MET A 16 12.20 -6.43 12.88
C MET A 16 11.94 -7.18 11.56
N ARG A 17 12.66 -8.28 11.37
CA ARG A 17 12.50 -9.26 10.29
C ARG A 17 12.77 -10.64 10.87
N ASP A 18 11.96 -11.64 10.52
CA ASP A 18 12.24 -13.05 10.82
C ASP A 18 12.59 -13.30 12.32
N GLY A 19 11.89 -12.59 13.22
CA GLY A 19 12.10 -12.69 14.67
C GLY A 19 13.31 -11.94 15.21
N VAL A 20 14.11 -11.28 14.37
CA VAL A 20 15.31 -10.53 14.78
C VAL A 20 15.16 -9.03 14.52
N VAL A 21 15.88 -8.21 15.29
CA VAL A 21 15.99 -6.76 15.03
C VAL A 21 16.84 -6.55 13.78
N SER A 22 16.23 -5.97 12.74
CA SER A 22 16.88 -5.69 11.46
C SER A 22 17.36 -4.24 11.33
N GLY A 23 16.97 -3.36 12.25
CA GLY A 23 17.49 -1.99 12.31
C GLY A 23 16.96 -1.20 13.50
N VAL A 24 17.77 -0.25 13.97
CA VAL A 24 17.40 0.72 15.02
C VAL A 24 17.67 2.11 14.50
N PHE A 25 16.66 2.98 14.58
CA PHE A 25 16.67 4.34 14.07
C PHE A 25 16.23 5.26 15.20
N ASP A 26 17.19 5.92 15.85
CA ASP A 26 16.99 6.72 17.06
C ASP A 26 17.61 8.12 16.96
N ARG A 27 18.19 8.47 15.81
CA ARG A 27 18.76 9.80 15.54
C ARG A 27 17.81 10.61 14.69
N LYS A 28 17.46 11.81 15.16
CA LYS A 28 16.62 12.75 14.41
C LYS A 28 17.44 13.49 13.34
N PRO A 29 16.86 13.75 12.14
CA PRO A 29 15.58 13.25 11.68
C PRO A 29 15.62 11.73 11.46
N LEU A 30 14.56 11.03 11.87
CA LEU A 30 14.54 9.56 11.77
C LEU A 30 14.58 9.14 10.30
N ASP A 31 15.43 8.15 9.99
CA ASP A 31 15.50 7.54 8.67
C ASP A 31 14.35 6.53 8.48
N TYR A 32 13.20 7.06 8.07
CA TYR A 32 11.99 6.27 7.85
C TYR A 32 12.13 5.29 6.69
N GLU A 33 12.77 5.70 5.59
CA GLU A 33 12.97 4.81 4.46
C GLU A 33 13.90 3.65 4.84
N GLY A 34 14.99 3.95 5.55
CA GLY A 34 15.88 2.93 6.12
C GLY A 34 15.14 1.97 7.03
N ALA A 35 14.26 2.47 7.90
CA ALA A 35 13.46 1.63 8.79
C ALA A 35 12.52 0.68 8.02
N VAL A 36 11.86 1.18 6.97
CA VAL A 36 11.00 0.35 6.12
C VAL A 36 11.82 -0.67 5.33
N ASN A 37 12.96 -0.26 4.78
CA ASN A 37 13.84 -1.15 4.04
C ASN A 37 14.40 -2.26 4.94
N ALA A 38 14.76 -1.97 6.19
CA ALA A 38 15.13 -2.97 7.19
C ALA A 38 13.97 -3.94 7.50
N MET A 39 12.74 -3.43 7.62
CA MET A 39 11.52 -4.20 7.81
C MET A 39 11.09 -5.00 6.56
N LEU A 40 11.59 -4.69 5.36
CA LEU A 40 11.29 -5.43 4.12
C LEU A 40 12.45 -6.27 3.54
N GLY A 41 13.69 -6.03 4.00
CA GLY A 41 14.88 -6.81 3.65
C GLY A 41 15.37 -6.52 2.23
N ARG A 42 14.78 -5.50 1.62
CA ARG A 42 15.04 -5.01 0.27
C ARG A 42 14.58 -3.57 0.20
N LYS A 43 15.14 -2.82 -0.76
CA LYS A 43 14.58 -1.52 -1.12
C LYS A 43 13.19 -1.71 -1.71
N ILE A 44 12.23 -0.88 -1.31
CA ILE A 44 10.95 -0.82 -2.01
C ILE A 44 11.21 -0.24 -3.40
N HIS A 45 10.98 -1.07 -4.41
CA HIS A 45 10.90 -0.63 -5.80
C HIS A 45 9.41 -0.48 -6.15
N LEU A 46 8.86 0.74 -6.01
CA LEU A 46 7.48 1.06 -6.40
C LEU A 46 7.28 0.99 -7.93
N ASP A 47 8.38 1.00 -8.65
CA ASP A 47 8.55 0.97 -10.11
C ASP A 47 8.26 -0.40 -10.74
N ARG A 48 8.02 -1.46 -9.96
CA ARG A 48 7.75 -2.82 -10.46
C ARG A 48 6.31 -3.28 -10.27
N ILE A 49 5.34 -2.40 -10.45
CA ILE A 49 3.95 -2.84 -10.63
C ILE A 49 3.74 -3.08 -12.12
N VAL A 50 3.84 -4.34 -12.54
CA VAL A 50 3.37 -4.74 -13.87
C VAL A 50 1.86 -4.77 -13.80
N ALA A 51 1.22 -3.70 -14.26
CA ALA A 51 -0.22 -3.70 -14.50
C ALA A 51 -0.51 -4.81 -15.52
N ARG A 52 -1.23 -5.86 -15.09
CA ARG A 52 -1.74 -6.85 -16.02
C ARG A 52 -3.03 -6.28 -16.58
N ASN A 53 -3.06 -6.01 -17.88
CA ASN A 53 -4.31 -5.68 -18.54
C ASN A 53 -5.21 -6.92 -18.50
N SER A 54 -6.36 -6.73 -17.86
CA SER A 54 -7.50 -7.63 -17.64
C SER A 54 -7.61 -8.81 -18.62
N ALA A 55 -7.74 -10.00 -18.03
CA ALA A 55 -8.30 -11.20 -18.64
C ALA A 55 -9.82 -11.03 -18.92
N ARG A 56 -10.54 -12.09 -19.26
CA ARG A 56 -11.98 -12.05 -19.60
C ARG A 56 -12.80 -11.25 -18.56
N PRO A 57 -13.75 -10.38 -18.96
CA PRO A 57 -14.63 -9.68 -18.01
C PRO A 57 -15.38 -10.64 -17.10
N VAL A 58 -15.34 -10.40 -15.79
CA VAL A 58 -16.05 -11.21 -14.77
C VAL A 58 -17.07 -10.41 -13.98
N LEU A 59 -16.91 -9.08 -13.90
CA LEU A 59 -17.87 -8.19 -13.26
C LEU A 59 -18.10 -6.97 -14.16
N THR A 60 -19.35 -6.64 -14.42
CA THR A 60 -19.74 -5.40 -15.09
C THR A 60 -20.81 -4.72 -14.25
N ILE A 61 -20.56 -3.46 -13.94
CA ILE A 61 -21.44 -2.60 -13.16
C ILE A 61 -21.75 -1.38 -14.01
N ASP A 62 -23.03 -1.05 -14.11
CA ASP A 62 -23.49 0.16 -14.76
C ASP A 62 -24.27 1.04 -13.79
N GLY A 63 -23.85 2.30 -13.64
CA GLY A 63 -24.58 3.32 -12.91
C GLY A 63 -24.68 3.12 -11.39
N LEU A 64 -23.80 2.35 -10.77
CA LEU A 64 -23.82 2.10 -9.32
C LEU A 64 -23.68 3.40 -8.53
N ARG A 65 -24.57 3.60 -7.56
CA ARG A 65 -24.45 4.65 -6.55
C ARG A 65 -24.11 4.02 -5.21
N ILE A 66 -23.00 4.48 -4.63
CA ILE A 66 -22.48 3.96 -3.36
C ILE A 66 -23.16 4.58 -2.14
N ALA A 67 -23.77 5.76 -2.31
CA ALA A 67 -24.54 6.45 -1.29
C ALA A 67 -25.55 7.40 -1.94
N GLU A 68 -26.55 7.83 -1.18
CA GLU A 68 -27.47 8.87 -1.62
C GLU A 68 -26.69 10.16 -1.95
N GLY A 69 -27.01 10.76 -3.09
CA GLY A 69 -26.31 11.95 -3.61
C GLY A 69 -24.95 11.69 -4.28
N SER A 70 -24.43 10.45 -4.28
CA SER A 70 -23.17 10.14 -4.98
C SER A 70 -23.36 10.19 -6.49
N ARG A 71 -22.29 10.58 -7.21
CA ARG A 71 -22.23 10.39 -8.66
C ARG A 71 -22.25 8.89 -8.97
N PRO A 72 -22.97 8.45 -10.02
CA PRO A 72 -22.96 7.05 -10.44
C PRO A 72 -21.57 6.67 -10.99
N ILE A 73 -21.18 5.41 -10.81
CA ILE A 73 -19.97 4.83 -11.37
C ILE A 73 -20.31 3.58 -12.20
N SER A 74 -19.63 3.44 -13.33
CA SER A 74 -19.67 2.22 -14.15
C SER A 74 -18.26 1.67 -14.27
N LEU A 75 -18.11 0.35 -14.17
CA LEU A 75 -16.82 -0.34 -14.25
C LEU A 75 -16.99 -1.76 -14.79
N THR A 76 -15.95 -2.23 -15.49
CA THR A 76 -15.80 -3.62 -15.91
C THR A 76 -14.49 -4.14 -15.35
N LEU A 77 -14.53 -5.23 -14.58
CA LEU A 77 -13.36 -5.87 -13.98
C LEU A 77 -13.12 -7.23 -14.62
N GLY A 78 -11.86 -7.54 -14.89
CA GLY A 78 -11.42 -8.81 -15.46
C GLY A 78 -11.01 -9.86 -14.44
N ASP A 79 -10.93 -11.10 -14.91
CA ASP A 79 -10.34 -12.19 -14.12
C ASP A 79 -8.89 -11.88 -13.73
N GLY A 80 -8.55 -12.11 -12.47
CA GLY A 80 -7.24 -11.83 -11.89
C GLY A 80 -6.90 -10.34 -11.67
N GLU A 81 -7.82 -9.41 -11.92
CA GLU A 81 -7.61 -7.98 -11.67
C GLU A 81 -7.67 -7.67 -10.17
N VAL A 82 -6.70 -6.90 -9.66
CA VAL A 82 -6.69 -6.40 -8.28
C VAL A 82 -7.13 -4.94 -8.29
N VAL A 83 -8.34 -4.69 -7.80
CA VAL A 83 -8.97 -3.36 -7.81
C VAL A 83 -9.07 -2.83 -6.39
N ALA A 84 -8.63 -1.58 -6.18
CA ALA A 84 -8.81 -0.85 -4.93
C ALA A 84 -9.88 0.23 -5.10
N ILE A 85 -10.85 0.26 -4.19
CA ILE A 85 -11.88 1.31 -4.10
C ILE A 85 -11.60 2.08 -2.81
N THR A 86 -11.43 3.41 -2.92
CA THR A 86 -11.06 4.30 -1.81
C THR A 86 -11.99 5.49 -1.70
#